data_AF-A0A485BXN7-F1
#
_entry.id   AF-A0A485BXN7-F1
#
_cell.length_a   1.000
_cell.length_b   1.000
_cell.length_c   1.000
_cell.angle_alpha   90.00
_cell.angle_beta   90.00
_cell.angle_gamma   90.00
#
_symmetry.space_group_name_H-M   'P 1'
#
loop_
_entity.id
_entity.type
_entity.pdbx_description
1 polymer ?
#
loop_
_entity_poly.entity_id
_entity_poly.type
_entity_poly.pdbx_seq_one_letter_code
_entity_poly.pdbx_strand_id
1 'polypeptide(L)'
;MRLLSGNKEDAELDASTASMLVDQDNQQIFDPQERRMIERVLNLNQRTVSSIMTSRHDIEHIDLSAPESEVRALLEKNQHTRLVVTGGEDEEDLLGVVHVIDLLQQSLRGEPLNLRVLIRQPLVFPEALPLLSALEQFRNARTHFAFVVDEFGSVEGVVTLSDVTETIAGNLPNEAEEIDARHDIARNADGSWTANGHMPLEDLVQYIPLPLDEKREYHTIAGLLMEHLQRVPKAGEEVQIGPWTLKTLQVESHRVQKVQIIPPPQDELDYEV
;
A
#
# COMPACT_ATOMS: atom_id res chain seq x y z
N MET A 1 -35.70 42.03 -10.37
CA MET A 1 -34.25 41.90 -10.61
C MET A 1 -33.54 41.78 -9.27
N ARG A 2 -33.19 40.56 -8.87
CA ARG A 2 -32.09 40.25 -7.95
C ARG A 2 -31.78 38.77 -8.15
N LEU A 3 -30.87 38.54 -9.10
CA LEU A 3 -30.31 37.25 -9.47
C LEU A 3 -29.01 37.06 -8.67
N LEU A 4 -28.77 35.80 -8.29
CA LEU A 4 -27.46 35.18 -8.03
C LEU A 4 -26.70 35.65 -6.77
N SER A 5 -26.92 34.94 -5.66
CA SER A 5 -25.82 34.61 -4.74
C SER A 5 -25.66 33.10 -4.74
N GLY A 6 -24.70 32.62 -5.55
CA GLY A 6 -24.25 31.23 -5.47
C GLY A 6 -23.47 31.05 -4.17
N ASN A 7 -24.12 30.47 -3.18
CA ASN A 7 -23.38 29.70 -2.18
C ASN A 7 -22.93 28.44 -2.90
N LYS A 8 -21.63 28.37 -3.22
CA LYS A 8 -20.95 27.08 -3.25
C LYS A 8 -20.99 26.58 -1.81
N GLU A 9 -21.99 25.78 -1.49
CA GLU A 9 -21.77 24.76 -0.47
C GLU A 9 -20.66 23.88 -1.05
N ASP A 10 -19.53 23.84 -0.36
CA ASP A 10 -18.54 22.80 -0.56
C ASP A 10 -19.23 21.49 -0.17
N ALA A 11 -19.95 20.92 -1.14
CA ALA A 11 -20.46 19.57 -1.03
C ALA A 11 -19.22 18.69 -1.09
N GLU A 12 -18.74 18.25 0.06
CA GLU A 12 -17.86 17.10 0.14
C GLU A 12 -18.61 15.97 -0.56
N LEU A 13 -18.19 15.67 -1.80
CA LEU A 13 -18.69 14.54 -2.56
C LEU A 13 -18.18 13.30 -1.84
N ASP A 14 -18.97 12.82 -0.88
CA ASP A 14 -18.73 11.54 -0.24
C ASP A 14 -18.86 10.40 -1.26
N ALA A 15 -18.18 9.28 -0.98
CA ALA A 15 -18.18 8.12 -1.88
C ALA A 15 -19.59 7.61 -2.18
N SER A 16 -20.52 7.77 -1.24
CA SER A 16 -21.94 7.44 -1.40
C SER A 16 -22.66 8.32 -2.42
N THR A 17 -22.45 9.64 -2.40
CA THR A 17 -23.10 10.60 -3.31
C THR A 17 -22.55 10.43 -4.72
N ALA A 18 -21.26 10.14 -4.85
CA ALA A 18 -20.66 9.87 -6.14
C ALA A 18 -21.13 8.52 -6.75
N SER A 19 -21.28 7.48 -5.92
CA SER A 19 -21.90 6.20 -6.35
C SER A 19 -23.36 6.40 -6.79
N MET A 20 -24.12 7.26 -6.12
CA MET A 20 -25.49 7.63 -6.53
C MET A 20 -25.55 8.43 -7.85
N LEU A 21 -24.53 9.24 -8.15
CA LEU A 21 -24.45 9.96 -9.44
C LEU A 21 -24.07 9.03 -10.60
N VAL A 22 -23.35 7.94 -10.34
CA VAL A 22 -23.04 6.89 -11.34
C VAL A 22 -24.29 6.11 -11.75
N ASP A 23 -25.31 6.06 -10.89
CA ASP A 23 -26.55 5.29 -11.09
C ASP A 23 -27.77 6.15 -11.49
N GLN A 24 -27.62 7.46 -11.73
CA GLN A 24 -28.71 8.25 -12.32
C GLN A 24 -28.99 7.80 -13.78
N ASP A 25 -30.25 7.45 -14.05
CA ASP A 25 -30.85 7.12 -15.35
C ASP A 25 -30.78 5.68 -15.88
N ASN A 26 -30.52 4.65 -15.06
CA ASN A 26 -30.71 3.23 -15.43
C ASN A 26 -29.97 2.81 -16.73
N GLN A 27 -29.01 3.61 -17.16
CA GLN A 27 -28.05 3.33 -18.21
C GLN A 27 -26.74 3.02 -17.49
N GLN A 28 -26.23 1.81 -17.67
CA GLN A 28 -24.87 1.50 -17.25
C GLN A 28 -23.91 2.27 -18.17
N ILE A 29 -23.66 3.55 -17.84
CA ILE A 29 -22.73 4.43 -18.58
C ILE A 29 -21.29 3.93 -18.44
N PHE A 30 -20.97 3.28 -17.30
CA PHE A 30 -19.65 2.76 -16.96
C PHE A 30 -19.69 1.26 -16.69
N ASP A 31 -18.65 0.56 -17.18
CA ASP A 31 -18.39 -0.85 -16.87
C ASP A 31 -18.10 -1.05 -15.37
N PRO A 32 -18.42 -2.22 -14.76
CA PRO A 32 -18.08 -2.50 -13.37
C PRO A 32 -16.63 -2.22 -12.97
N GLN A 33 -15.66 -2.41 -13.87
CA GLN A 33 -14.25 -2.08 -13.59
C GLN A 33 -14.03 -0.57 -13.50
N GLU A 34 -14.63 0.21 -14.40
CA GLU A 34 -14.53 1.67 -14.41
C GLU A 34 -15.19 2.27 -13.16
N ARG A 35 -16.32 1.73 -12.72
CA ARG A 35 -16.99 2.16 -11.48
C ARG A 35 -16.09 2.01 -10.25
N ARG A 36 -15.38 0.87 -10.14
CA ARG A 36 -14.43 0.64 -9.04
C ARG A 36 -13.25 1.60 -9.08
N MET A 37 -12.73 1.91 -10.27
CA MET A 37 -11.66 2.91 -10.40
C MET A 37 -12.15 4.29 -9.95
N ILE A 38 -13.36 4.70 -10.35
CA ILE A 38 -13.97 5.97 -9.93
C ILE A 38 -14.10 6.03 -8.40
N GLU A 39 -14.64 4.99 -7.77
CA GLU A 39 -14.76 4.89 -6.31
C GLU A 39 -13.40 5.04 -5.61
N ARG A 40 -12.35 4.39 -6.13
CA ARG A 40 -10.98 4.50 -5.58
C ARG A 40 -10.39 5.90 -5.75
N VAL A 41 -10.61 6.56 -6.88
CA VAL A 41 -10.16 7.95 -7.10
C VAL A 41 -10.80 8.90 -6.09
N LEU A 42 -12.11 8.73 -5.83
CA LEU A 42 -12.84 9.59 -4.89
C LEU A 42 -12.35 9.42 -3.46
N ASN A 43 -11.97 8.19 -3.08
CA ASN A 43 -11.41 7.88 -1.77
C ASN A 43 -9.90 8.17 -1.65
N LEU A 44 -9.23 8.57 -2.73
CA LEU A 44 -7.77 8.75 -2.75
C LEU A 44 -7.30 9.85 -1.78
N ASN A 45 -8.13 10.87 -1.54
CA ASN A 45 -7.80 11.95 -0.60
C ASN A 45 -7.91 11.52 0.88
N GLN A 46 -8.61 10.43 1.17
CA GLN A 46 -8.77 9.90 2.52
C GLN A 46 -7.67 8.87 2.87
N ARG A 47 -6.95 8.38 1.85
CA ARG A 47 -5.80 7.48 2.03
C ARG A 47 -4.50 8.26 2.17
N THR A 48 -3.61 7.76 3.00
CA THR A 48 -2.27 8.31 3.24
C THR A 48 -1.18 7.45 2.60
N VAL A 49 0.02 8.00 2.43
CA VAL A 49 1.18 7.24 1.92
C VAL A 49 1.53 6.05 2.81
N SER A 50 1.35 6.16 4.13
CA SER A 50 1.58 5.04 5.07
C SER A 50 0.72 3.81 4.79
N SER A 51 -0.47 3.99 4.22
CA SER A 51 -1.39 2.89 3.88
C SER A 51 -0.92 2.03 2.69
N ILE A 52 -0.02 2.53 1.85
CA ILE A 52 0.44 1.86 0.62
C ILE A 52 1.96 1.79 0.49
N MET A 53 2.71 2.21 1.50
CA MET A 53 4.17 2.17 1.45
C MET A 53 4.69 0.74 1.58
N THR A 54 5.84 0.48 0.98
CA THR A 54 6.65 -0.69 1.35
C THR A 54 7.39 -0.35 2.62
N SER A 55 7.11 -1.09 3.71
CA SER A 55 7.73 -0.84 5.02
C SER A 55 9.24 -1.00 4.93
N ARG A 56 10.00 -0.23 5.74
CA ARG A 56 11.46 -0.28 5.84
C ARG A 56 12.02 -1.71 5.86
N HIS A 57 11.37 -2.60 6.60
CA HIS A 57 11.80 -3.99 6.76
C HIS A 57 11.62 -4.87 5.52
N ASP A 58 10.79 -4.46 4.58
CA ASP A 58 10.55 -5.18 3.30
C ASP A 58 11.32 -4.58 2.13
N ILE A 59 12.05 -3.47 2.36
CA ILE A 59 12.82 -2.82 1.31
C ILE A 59 14.04 -3.69 0.99
N GLU A 60 14.11 -4.15 -0.26
CA GLU A 60 15.36 -4.65 -0.82
C GLU A 60 16.37 -3.51 -0.93
N HIS A 61 17.51 -3.66 -0.26
CA HIS A 61 18.54 -2.65 -0.18
C HIS A 61 19.92 -3.27 -0.37
N ILE A 62 20.90 -2.40 -0.64
CA ILE A 62 22.30 -2.80 -0.76
C ILE A 62 23.18 -1.95 0.15
N ASP A 63 24.04 -2.61 0.91
CA ASP A 63 25.03 -1.93 1.74
C ASP A 63 26.06 -1.19 0.85
N LEU A 64 26.35 0.06 1.18
CA LEU A 64 27.34 0.88 0.49
C LEU A 64 28.74 0.26 0.47
N SER A 65 29.06 -0.53 1.49
CA SER A 65 30.31 -1.26 1.67
C SER A 65 30.30 -2.66 1.04
N ALA A 66 29.17 -3.08 0.44
CA ALA A 66 29.04 -4.37 -0.20
C ALA A 66 30.11 -4.55 -1.30
N PRO A 67 30.72 -5.75 -1.41
CA PRO A 67 31.69 -6.03 -2.46
C PRO A 67 31.03 -5.97 -3.84
N GLU A 68 31.79 -5.54 -4.84
CA GLU A 68 31.28 -5.38 -6.22
C GLU A 68 30.62 -6.66 -6.77
N SER A 69 31.11 -7.85 -6.39
CA SER A 69 30.50 -9.14 -6.79
C SER A 69 29.05 -9.29 -6.30
N GLU A 70 28.74 -8.76 -5.13
CA GLU A 70 27.39 -8.79 -4.55
C GLU A 70 26.48 -7.79 -5.26
N VAL A 71 26.98 -6.58 -5.54
CA VAL A 71 26.27 -5.59 -6.37
C VAL A 71 25.91 -6.19 -7.72
N ARG A 72 26.83 -6.92 -8.36
CA ARG A 72 26.60 -7.60 -9.64
C ARG A 72 25.57 -8.71 -9.53
N ALA A 73 25.68 -9.57 -8.53
CA ALA A 73 24.71 -10.64 -8.31
C ALA A 73 23.30 -10.10 -8.05
N LEU A 74 23.20 -8.95 -7.37
CA LEU A 74 21.94 -8.28 -7.14
C LEU A 74 21.40 -7.71 -8.46
N LEU A 75 22.21 -7.01 -9.26
CA LEU A 75 21.81 -6.48 -10.57
C LEU A 75 21.30 -7.56 -11.55
N GLU A 76 21.78 -8.80 -11.43
CA GLU A 76 21.31 -9.92 -12.26
C GLU A 76 19.92 -10.44 -11.85
N LYS A 77 19.56 -10.33 -10.58
CA LYS A 77 18.30 -10.85 -10.02
C LYS A 77 17.23 -9.79 -9.83
N ASN A 78 17.66 -8.55 -9.67
CA ASN A 78 16.81 -7.43 -9.32
C ASN A 78 15.91 -7.02 -10.50
N GLN A 79 14.62 -6.88 -10.21
CA GLN A 79 13.59 -6.50 -11.17
C GLN A 79 13.20 -5.01 -11.05
N HIS A 80 13.74 -4.32 -10.06
CA HIS A 80 13.47 -2.92 -9.77
C HIS A 80 14.38 -1.99 -10.58
N THR A 81 13.84 -0.81 -10.90
CA THR A 81 14.58 0.25 -11.61
C THR A 81 15.49 1.07 -10.70
N ARG A 82 15.29 0.98 -9.39
CA ARG A 82 15.98 1.73 -8.34
C ARG A 82 16.37 0.79 -7.21
N LEU A 83 17.51 1.09 -6.63
CA LEU A 83 18.06 0.39 -5.49
C LEU A 83 18.19 1.33 -4.32
N VAL A 84 17.66 0.93 -3.18
CA VAL A 84 17.89 1.64 -1.93
C VAL A 84 19.27 1.26 -1.40
N VAL A 85 20.04 2.26 -1.00
CA VAL A 85 21.39 2.06 -0.49
C VAL A 85 21.41 2.32 1.01
N THR A 86 21.93 1.36 1.77
CA THR A 86 22.16 1.49 3.21
C THR A 86 23.63 1.72 3.53
N GLY A 87 23.90 2.19 4.75
CA GLY A 87 25.24 2.32 5.32
C GLY A 87 25.43 3.65 6.02
N GLY A 88 26.62 3.90 6.56
CA GLY A 88 26.86 5.10 7.36
C GLY A 88 27.58 4.75 8.64
N GLU A 89 27.30 5.50 9.71
CA GLU A 89 27.74 5.14 11.06
C GLU A 89 26.91 3.97 11.61
N ASP A 90 25.61 3.96 11.31
CA ASP A 90 24.70 2.83 11.51
C ASP A 90 24.49 2.09 10.17
N GLU A 91 24.79 0.78 10.14
CA GLU A 91 24.75 -0.04 8.91
C GLU A 91 23.33 -0.11 8.28
N GLU A 92 22.30 0.25 9.03
CA GLU A 92 20.89 0.22 8.59
C GLU A 92 20.34 1.57 8.09
N ASP A 93 21.14 2.64 8.09
CA ASP A 93 20.70 3.96 7.64
C ASP A 93 20.44 3.99 6.14
N LEU A 94 19.23 4.37 5.73
CA LEU A 94 18.85 4.49 4.32
C LEU A 94 19.43 5.79 3.75
N LEU A 95 20.58 5.69 3.06
CA LEU A 95 21.32 6.82 2.54
C LEU A 95 20.68 7.47 1.31
N GLY A 96 19.91 6.73 0.53
CA GLY A 96 19.27 7.23 -0.69
C GLY A 96 19.04 6.13 -1.71
N VAL A 97 18.96 6.51 -2.99
CA VAL A 97 18.70 5.57 -4.08
C VAL A 97 19.72 5.67 -5.20
N VAL A 98 19.99 4.53 -5.84
CA VAL A 98 20.79 4.43 -7.07
C VAL A 98 19.89 3.92 -8.19
N HIS A 99 19.98 4.54 -9.36
CA HIS A 99 19.30 4.03 -10.55
C HIS A 99 20.10 2.86 -11.13
N VAL A 100 19.44 1.72 -11.33
CA VAL A 100 20.06 0.50 -11.87
C VAL A 100 20.71 0.77 -13.23
N ILE A 101 20.10 1.60 -14.08
CA ILE A 101 20.66 1.98 -15.38
C ILE A 101 22.03 2.66 -15.28
N ASP A 102 22.30 3.44 -14.23
CA ASP A 102 23.58 4.13 -14.05
C ASP A 102 24.69 3.12 -13.69
N LEU A 103 24.37 2.11 -12.87
CA LEU A 103 25.27 1.00 -12.55
C LEU A 103 25.55 0.13 -13.78
N LEU A 104 24.53 -0.15 -14.59
CA LEU A 104 24.70 -0.86 -15.85
C LEU A 104 25.60 -0.08 -16.81
N GLN A 105 25.49 1.25 -16.87
CA GLN A 105 26.39 2.09 -17.67
C GLN A 105 27.85 2.00 -17.21
N GLN A 106 28.13 2.02 -15.91
CA GLN A 106 29.49 1.80 -15.38
C GLN A 106 30.02 0.42 -15.79
N SER A 107 29.20 -0.62 -15.62
CA SER A 107 29.56 -1.98 -16.02
C SER A 107 29.88 -2.10 -17.51
N LEU A 108 29.06 -1.50 -18.38
CA LEU A 108 29.24 -1.53 -19.83
C LEU A 108 30.50 -0.78 -20.29
N ARG A 109 30.96 0.22 -19.52
CA ARG A 109 32.22 0.94 -19.77
C ARG A 109 33.44 0.20 -19.22
N GLY A 110 33.26 -0.90 -18.50
CA GLY A 110 34.35 -1.60 -17.80
C GLY A 110 34.89 -0.81 -16.61
N GLU A 111 34.11 0.12 -16.08
CA GLU A 111 34.43 0.89 -14.87
C GLU A 111 34.06 0.07 -13.62
N PRO A 112 34.77 0.24 -12.49
CA PRO A 112 34.36 -0.37 -11.23
C PRO A 112 32.99 0.17 -10.81
N LEU A 113 32.14 -0.69 -10.26
CA LEU A 113 30.82 -0.26 -9.78
C LEU A 113 30.99 0.58 -8.54
N ASN A 114 30.53 1.82 -8.59
CA ASN A 114 30.65 2.75 -7.49
C ASN A 114 29.28 3.32 -7.13
N LEU A 115 28.64 2.70 -6.13
CA LEU A 115 27.35 3.15 -5.59
C LEU A 115 27.45 4.58 -5.06
N ARG A 116 28.52 4.91 -4.32
CA ARG A 116 28.67 6.19 -3.61
C ARG A 116 28.49 7.41 -4.49
N VAL A 117 29.05 7.39 -5.70
CA VAL A 117 28.97 8.51 -6.64
C VAL A 117 27.63 8.60 -7.37
N LEU A 118 26.81 7.55 -7.30
CA LEU A 118 25.52 7.43 -7.97
C LEU A 118 24.33 7.61 -7.02
N ILE A 119 24.56 7.69 -5.69
CA ILE A 119 23.49 7.92 -4.71
C ILE A 119 22.82 9.26 -4.98
N ARG A 120 21.49 9.22 -5.03
CA ARG A 120 20.62 10.39 -5.15
C ARG A 120 19.64 10.40 -3.99
N GLN A 121 19.36 11.59 -3.47
CA GLN A 121 18.29 11.76 -2.49
C GLN A 121 16.94 11.70 -3.22
N PRO A 122 16.06 10.75 -2.87
CA PRO A 122 14.71 10.72 -3.40
C PRO A 122 13.86 11.86 -2.82
N LEU A 123 12.64 11.99 -3.34
CA LEU A 123 11.63 12.84 -2.71
C LEU A 123 11.30 12.27 -1.32
N VAL A 124 10.90 13.11 -0.38
CA VAL A 124 10.58 12.69 0.99
C VAL A 124 9.16 13.11 1.32
N PHE A 125 8.37 12.17 1.84
CA PHE A 125 6.98 12.39 2.25
C PHE A 125 6.81 12.09 3.74
N PRO A 126 6.03 12.88 4.48
CA PRO A 126 5.58 12.49 5.80
C PRO A 126 4.56 11.33 5.68
N GLU A 127 4.53 10.43 6.66
CA GLU A 127 3.64 9.26 6.68
C GLU A 127 2.15 9.58 6.49
N ALA A 128 1.70 10.72 7.03
CA ALA A 128 0.32 11.18 6.97
C ALA A 128 -0.05 11.93 5.67
N LEU A 129 0.87 12.01 4.68
CA LEU A 129 0.60 12.72 3.44
C LEU A 129 -0.55 12.04 2.65
N PRO A 130 -1.61 12.76 2.25
CA PRO A 130 -2.67 12.20 1.42
C PRO A 130 -2.16 11.75 0.05
N LEU A 131 -2.69 10.64 -0.48
CA LEU A 131 -2.23 10.07 -1.76
C LEU A 131 -2.44 11.00 -2.95
N LEU A 132 -3.53 11.77 -2.96
CA LEU A 132 -3.76 12.76 -4.01
C LEU A 132 -2.65 13.82 -4.02
N SER A 133 -2.25 14.31 -2.84
CA SER A 133 -1.13 15.27 -2.72
C SER A 133 0.21 14.62 -3.10
N ALA A 134 0.44 13.36 -2.73
CA ALA A 134 1.63 12.61 -3.14
C ALA A 134 1.73 12.49 -4.67
N LEU A 135 0.62 12.19 -5.35
CA LEU A 135 0.52 12.12 -6.81
C LEU A 135 0.91 13.45 -7.47
N GLU A 136 0.41 14.57 -6.95
CA GLU A 136 0.76 15.90 -7.46
C GLU A 136 2.24 16.23 -7.26
N GLN A 137 2.80 15.86 -6.10
CA GLN A 137 4.22 16.05 -5.82
C GLN A 137 5.10 15.21 -6.74
N PHE A 138 4.77 13.94 -6.98
CA PHE A 138 5.44 13.10 -7.97
C PHE A 138 5.41 13.73 -9.37
N ARG A 139 4.24 14.20 -9.82
CA ARG A 139 4.06 14.88 -11.12
C ARG A 139 4.93 16.13 -11.24
N ASN A 140 4.98 16.96 -10.20
CA ASN A 140 5.75 18.21 -10.20
C ASN A 140 7.26 17.95 -10.15
N ALA A 141 7.70 16.99 -9.33
CA ALA A 141 9.10 16.62 -9.17
C ALA A 141 9.65 15.77 -10.34
N ARG A 142 8.77 15.21 -11.18
CA ARG A 142 9.14 14.29 -12.29
C ARG A 142 9.97 13.10 -11.82
N THR A 143 9.61 12.57 -10.66
CA THR A 143 10.19 11.35 -10.08
C THR A 143 9.07 10.37 -9.75
N HIS A 144 9.43 9.09 -9.60
CA HIS A 144 8.49 8.00 -9.35
C HIS A 144 8.79 7.28 -8.04
N PHE A 145 9.64 7.86 -7.19
CA PHE A 145 10.13 7.20 -5.97
C PHE A 145 10.31 8.24 -4.87
N ALA A 146 9.81 7.92 -3.68
CA ALA A 146 9.93 8.73 -2.48
C ALA A 146 10.21 7.86 -1.25
N PHE A 147 10.96 8.42 -0.31
CA PHE A 147 11.05 7.92 1.06
C PHE A 147 9.86 8.43 1.85
N VAL A 148 9.35 7.60 2.76
CA VAL A 148 8.32 7.97 3.74
C VAL A 148 9.00 8.09 5.10
N VAL A 149 8.76 9.19 5.80
CA VAL A 149 9.39 9.48 7.09
C VAL A 149 8.38 9.75 8.20
N ASP A 150 8.79 9.45 9.43
CA ASP A 150 8.11 9.82 10.67
C ASP A 150 8.32 11.31 11.02
N GLU A 151 7.78 11.77 12.14
CA GLU A 151 7.95 13.13 12.64
C GLU A 151 9.37 13.47 13.14
N PHE A 152 10.20 12.45 13.35
CA PHE A 152 11.58 12.58 13.81
C PHE A 152 12.59 12.55 12.65
N GLY A 153 12.13 12.28 11.42
CA GLY A 153 12.92 12.19 10.21
C GLY A 153 13.49 10.80 9.91
N SER A 154 13.07 9.77 10.66
CA SER A 154 13.40 8.37 10.40
C SER A 154 12.64 7.88 9.17
N VAL A 155 13.31 7.11 8.31
CA VAL A 155 12.64 6.51 7.14
C VAL A 155 11.87 5.27 7.58
N GLU A 156 10.55 5.31 7.44
CA GLU A 156 9.62 4.23 7.78
C GLU A 156 9.31 3.31 6.59
N GLY A 157 9.58 3.80 5.37
CA GLY A 157 9.31 3.04 4.16
C GLY A 157 9.58 3.80 2.87
N VAL A 158 9.14 3.20 1.77
CA VAL A 158 9.22 3.80 0.43
C VAL A 158 7.88 3.70 -0.27
N VAL A 159 7.61 4.68 -1.12
CA VAL A 159 6.43 4.70 -1.98
C VAL A 159 6.82 5.13 -3.38
N THR A 160 6.20 4.50 -4.37
CA THR A 160 6.43 4.79 -5.78
C THR A 160 5.18 5.38 -6.42
N LEU A 161 5.34 5.99 -7.59
CA LEU A 161 4.19 6.41 -8.39
C LEU A 161 3.34 5.20 -8.78
N SER A 162 3.96 4.03 -9.00
CA SER A 162 3.26 2.81 -9.34
C SER A 162 2.28 2.39 -8.24
N ASP A 163 2.70 2.43 -6.97
CA ASP A 163 1.82 2.11 -5.82
C ASP A 163 0.59 3.02 -5.77
N VAL A 164 0.78 4.32 -6.02
CA VAL A 164 -0.33 5.29 -6.06
C VAL A 164 -1.27 5.02 -7.24
N THR A 165 -0.73 4.65 -8.41
CA THR A 165 -1.55 4.31 -9.57
C THR A 165 -2.28 2.97 -9.42
N GLU A 166 -1.66 1.99 -8.77
CA GLU A 166 -2.25 0.68 -8.46
C GLU A 166 -3.40 0.82 -7.47
N THR A 167 -3.29 1.75 -6.52
CA THR A 167 -4.39 2.12 -5.62
C THR A 167 -5.65 2.56 -6.39
N ILE A 168 -5.49 3.15 -7.58
CA ILE A 168 -6.60 3.59 -8.44
C ILE A 168 -7.05 2.46 -9.37
N ALA A 169 -6.11 1.91 -10.16
CA ALA A 169 -6.40 0.91 -11.18
C ALA A 169 -6.77 -0.46 -10.59
N GLY A 170 -6.37 -0.72 -9.33
CA GLY A 170 -6.34 -2.05 -8.71
C GLY A 170 -5.08 -2.81 -9.09
N ASN A 171 -4.91 -4.00 -8.51
CA ASN A 171 -3.77 -4.88 -8.72
C ASN A 171 -3.48 -5.04 -10.22
N LEU A 172 -2.52 -4.27 -10.71
CA LEU A 172 -1.97 -4.44 -12.04
C LEU A 172 -0.89 -5.51 -11.89
N PRO A 173 -0.89 -6.57 -12.72
CA PRO A 173 0.22 -7.52 -12.69
C PRO A 173 1.52 -6.73 -12.90
N ASN A 174 2.48 -6.94 -12.01
CA ASN A 174 3.81 -6.36 -12.18
C ASN A 174 4.49 -6.95 -13.44
N GLU A 175 5.67 -6.43 -13.81
CA GLU A 175 6.40 -6.93 -14.99
C GLU A 175 6.78 -8.43 -14.91
N ALA A 176 6.67 -9.04 -13.72
CA ALA A 176 6.88 -10.46 -13.46
C ALA A 176 5.59 -11.30 -13.43
N GLU A 177 4.44 -10.73 -13.79
CA GLU A 177 3.10 -11.36 -13.67
C GLU A 177 2.71 -11.77 -12.24
N GLU A 178 3.45 -11.31 -11.23
CA GLU A 178 3.15 -11.53 -9.83
C GLU A 178 2.24 -10.42 -9.28
N ILE A 179 1.28 -10.80 -8.45
CA ILE A 179 0.45 -9.86 -7.70
C ILE A 179 1.30 -9.31 -6.57
N ASP A 180 1.25 -7.99 -6.31
CA ASP A 180 1.86 -7.42 -5.11
C ASP A 180 1.40 -8.21 -3.88
N ALA A 181 2.36 -8.83 -3.19
CA ALA A 181 2.09 -9.70 -2.06
C ALA A 181 1.28 -8.99 -0.96
N ARG A 182 1.38 -7.66 -0.83
CA ARG A 182 0.58 -6.87 0.12
C ARG A 182 -0.92 -6.97 -0.16
N HIS A 183 -1.32 -7.12 -1.42
CA HIS A 183 -2.72 -7.21 -1.83
C HIS A 183 -3.22 -8.66 -2.00
N ASP A 184 -2.45 -9.66 -1.57
CA ASP A 184 -2.81 -11.08 -1.68
C ASP A 184 -3.99 -11.44 -0.76
N ILE A 185 -5.08 -11.90 -1.38
CA ILE A 185 -6.29 -12.38 -0.71
C ILE A 185 -6.94 -13.50 -1.53
N ALA A 186 -7.22 -14.62 -0.86
CA ALA A 186 -7.79 -15.81 -1.46
C ALA A 186 -9.01 -16.31 -0.69
N ARG A 187 -10.07 -16.70 -1.40
CA ARG A 187 -11.26 -17.31 -0.80
C ARG A 187 -11.04 -18.82 -0.64
N ASN A 188 -11.27 -19.31 0.56
CA ASN A 188 -11.18 -20.73 0.91
C ASN A 188 -12.50 -21.46 0.59
N ALA A 189 -12.44 -22.80 0.52
CA ALA A 189 -13.59 -23.65 0.20
C ALA A 189 -14.70 -23.61 1.27
N ASP A 190 -14.35 -23.30 2.52
CA ASP A 190 -15.26 -23.16 3.65
C ASP A 190 -15.94 -21.77 3.73
N GLY A 191 -15.67 -20.90 2.76
CA GLY A 191 -16.21 -19.54 2.71
C GLY A 191 -15.42 -18.50 3.49
N SER A 192 -14.38 -18.91 4.24
CA SER A 192 -13.41 -18.00 4.85
C SER A 192 -12.47 -17.40 3.80
N TRP A 193 -11.74 -16.35 4.18
CA TRP A 193 -10.70 -15.74 3.35
C TRP A 193 -9.34 -15.89 4.03
N THR A 194 -8.28 -16.02 3.24
CA THR A 194 -6.90 -15.92 3.70
C THR A 194 -6.29 -14.68 3.05
N ALA A 195 -5.78 -13.74 3.83
CA ALA A 195 -5.20 -12.49 3.34
C ALA A 195 -3.81 -12.24 3.94
N ASN A 196 -2.99 -11.46 3.24
CA ASN A 196 -1.75 -10.92 3.78
C ASN A 196 -2.04 -9.97 4.94
N GLY A 197 -1.31 -10.09 6.05
CA GLY A 197 -1.47 -9.19 7.20
C GLY A 197 -1.18 -7.72 6.89
N HIS A 198 -0.37 -7.44 5.87
CA HIS A 198 -0.05 -6.07 5.43
C HIS A 198 -1.07 -5.51 4.43
N MET A 199 -2.12 -6.25 4.10
CA MET A 199 -3.15 -5.78 3.19
C MET A 199 -3.80 -4.50 3.73
N PRO A 200 -3.90 -3.43 2.91
CA PRO A 200 -4.59 -2.22 3.31
C PRO A 200 -6.07 -2.51 3.59
N LEU A 201 -6.59 -1.94 4.67
CA LEU A 201 -7.97 -2.17 5.10
C LEU A 201 -8.97 -1.61 4.09
N GLU A 202 -8.62 -0.52 3.40
CA GLU A 202 -9.39 0.08 2.30
C GLU A 202 -9.56 -0.87 1.10
N ASP A 203 -8.60 -1.78 0.90
CA ASP A 203 -8.67 -2.79 -0.15
C ASP A 203 -9.40 -4.04 0.35
N LEU A 204 -9.21 -4.41 1.62
CA LEU A 204 -9.94 -5.50 2.25
C LEU A 204 -11.46 -5.29 2.25
N VAL A 205 -11.94 -4.06 2.50
CA VAL A 205 -13.38 -3.77 2.56
C VAL A 205 -14.11 -3.93 1.23
N GLN A 206 -13.36 -3.95 0.11
CA GLN A 206 -13.94 -4.24 -1.21
C GLN A 206 -14.36 -5.71 -1.34
N TYR A 207 -13.82 -6.60 -0.51
CA TYR A 207 -14.14 -8.04 -0.48
C TYR A 207 -15.10 -8.39 0.66
N ILE A 208 -14.94 -7.75 1.82
CA ILE A 208 -15.70 -8.05 3.03
C ILE A 208 -16.16 -6.77 3.74
N PRO A 209 -17.45 -6.59 4.06
CA PRO A 209 -17.94 -5.41 4.77
C PRO A 209 -17.52 -5.45 6.25
N LEU A 210 -16.31 -4.97 6.52
CA LEU A 210 -15.77 -4.77 7.87
C LEU A 210 -16.12 -3.38 8.38
N PRO A 211 -16.65 -3.24 9.61
CA PRO A 211 -16.83 -1.93 10.23
C PRO A 211 -15.47 -1.37 10.65
N LEU A 212 -15.08 -0.25 10.03
CA LEU A 212 -13.81 0.45 10.31
C LEU A 212 -14.10 1.81 10.95
N ASP A 213 -13.33 2.20 11.96
CA ASP A 213 -13.40 3.54 12.54
C ASP A 213 -12.69 4.56 11.63
N GLU A 214 -13.33 5.68 11.32
CA GLU A 214 -12.77 6.77 10.53
C GLU A 214 -11.60 7.47 11.23
N LYS A 215 -11.53 7.42 12.56
CA LYS A 215 -10.49 8.07 13.37
C LYS A 215 -9.31 7.15 13.73
N ARG A 216 -9.21 6.00 13.08
CA ARG A 216 -8.14 5.04 13.31
C ARG A 216 -6.77 5.59 12.90
N GLU A 217 -5.74 5.15 13.60
CA GLU A 217 -4.33 5.43 13.27
C GLU A 217 -3.63 4.25 12.60
N TYR A 218 -4.38 3.19 12.27
CA TYR A 218 -3.87 1.98 11.61
C TYR A 218 -4.50 1.80 10.23
N HIS A 219 -3.72 1.24 9.30
CA HIS A 219 -4.13 1.12 7.90
C HIS A 219 -4.15 -0.33 7.37
N THR A 220 -3.59 -1.30 8.09
CA THR A 220 -3.47 -2.70 7.64
C THR A 220 -4.20 -3.69 8.54
N ILE A 221 -4.44 -4.92 8.06
CA ILE A 221 -5.03 -6.00 8.88
C ILE A 221 -4.21 -6.26 10.14
N ALA A 222 -2.89 -6.29 10.02
CA ALA A 222 -1.97 -6.43 11.14
C ALA A 222 -2.13 -5.30 12.15
N GLY A 223 -2.19 -4.05 11.67
CA GLY A 223 -2.43 -2.88 12.51
C GLY A 223 -3.75 -2.96 13.26
N LEU A 224 -4.84 -3.36 12.60
CA LEU A 224 -6.15 -3.58 13.23
C LEU A 224 -6.08 -4.64 14.36
N LEU A 225 -5.42 -5.77 14.10
CA LEU A 225 -5.26 -6.84 15.09
C LEU A 225 -4.44 -6.39 16.30
N MET A 226 -3.33 -5.68 16.04
CA MET A 226 -2.44 -5.18 17.08
C MET A 226 -3.11 -4.09 17.92
N GLU A 227 -3.89 -3.20 17.30
CA GLU A 227 -4.67 -2.19 18.01
C GLU A 227 -5.72 -2.84 18.91
N HIS A 228 -6.44 -3.84 18.42
CA HIS A 228 -7.45 -4.51 19.24
C HIS A 228 -6.84 -5.32 20.40
N LEU A 229 -5.65 -5.89 20.21
CA LEU A 229 -4.97 -6.71 21.22
C LEU A 229 -4.00 -5.94 22.10
N GLN A 230 -3.65 -4.70 21.72
CA GLN A 230 -2.61 -3.86 22.33
C GLN A 230 -1.23 -4.55 22.43
N ARG A 231 -0.96 -5.48 21.50
CA ARG A 231 0.30 -6.23 21.36
C ARG A 231 0.31 -6.99 20.03
N VAL A 232 1.48 -7.52 19.68
CA VAL A 232 1.61 -8.49 18.58
C VAL A 232 0.78 -9.75 18.90
N PRO A 233 -0.13 -10.17 18.00
CA PRO A 233 -0.88 -11.41 18.18
C PRO A 233 0.02 -12.64 18.10
N LYS A 234 -0.42 -13.75 18.69
CA LYS A 234 0.17 -15.06 18.48
C LYS A 234 -0.60 -15.81 17.39
N ALA A 235 0.08 -16.72 16.70
CA ALA A 235 -0.59 -17.64 15.78
C ALA A 235 -1.70 -18.43 16.51
N GLY A 236 -2.88 -18.47 15.91
CA GLY A 236 -4.10 -19.06 16.47
C GLY A 236 -4.99 -18.09 17.25
N GLU A 237 -4.54 -16.88 17.59
CA GLU A 237 -5.38 -15.90 18.28
C GLU A 237 -6.45 -15.31 17.34
N GLU A 238 -7.62 -15.08 17.92
CA GLU A 238 -8.82 -14.63 17.22
C GLU A 238 -9.31 -13.30 17.81
N VAL A 239 -9.70 -12.40 16.92
CA VAL A 239 -10.27 -11.08 17.24
C VAL A 239 -11.60 -10.94 16.52
N GLN A 240 -12.64 -10.56 17.26
CA GLN A 240 -13.97 -10.32 16.70
C GLN A 240 -14.11 -8.86 16.26
N ILE A 241 -14.36 -8.63 14.97
CA ILE A 241 -14.58 -7.29 14.39
C ILE A 241 -15.97 -7.26 13.75
N GLY A 242 -16.94 -6.69 14.47
CA GLY A 242 -18.34 -6.73 14.07
C GLY A 242 -18.82 -8.19 13.92
N PRO A 243 -19.38 -8.59 12.77
CA PRO A 243 -19.82 -9.96 12.54
C PRO A 243 -18.68 -10.91 12.12
N TRP A 244 -17.46 -10.41 11.84
CA TRP A 244 -16.34 -11.20 11.32
C TRP A 244 -15.37 -11.62 12.43
N THR A 245 -14.81 -12.83 12.32
CA THR A 245 -13.71 -13.26 13.18
C THR A 245 -12.41 -13.27 12.39
N LEU A 246 -11.43 -12.48 12.83
CA LEU A 246 -10.08 -12.46 12.24
C LEU A 246 -9.17 -13.35 13.09
N LYS A 247 -8.61 -14.38 12.47
CA LYS A 247 -7.70 -15.33 13.10
C LYS A 247 -6.29 -15.16 12.56
N THR A 248 -5.34 -14.94 13.45
CA THR A 248 -3.92 -14.87 13.08
C THR A 248 -3.42 -16.26 12.71
N LEU A 249 -2.98 -16.47 11.47
CA LEU A 249 -2.45 -17.77 11.02
C LEU A 249 -0.94 -17.87 11.20
N GLN A 250 -0.22 -16.81 10.81
CA GLN A 250 1.24 -16.82 10.76
C GLN A 250 1.81 -15.49 11.24
N VAL A 251 2.78 -15.58 12.14
CA VAL A 251 3.54 -14.43 12.66
C VAL A 251 5.02 -14.75 12.54
N GLU A 252 5.78 -13.85 11.92
CA GLU A 252 7.22 -13.98 11.72
C GLU A 252 7.91 -12.68 12.13
N SER A 253 8.95 -12.77 12.96
CA SER A 253 9.70 -11.60 13.43
C SER A 253 8.80 -10.47 13.96
N HIS A 254 7.80 -10.83 14.77
CA HIS A 254 6.77 -9.92 15.31
C HIS A 254 5.80 -9.31 14.30
N ARG A 255 5.78 -9.79 13.05
CA ARG A 255 4.90 -9.30 11.98
C ARG A 255 3.85 -10.34 11.64
N VAL A 256 2.61 -9.88 11.52
CA VAL A 256 1.49 -10.73 11.08
C VAL A 256 1.60 -10.92 9.57
N GLN A 257 1.87 -12.15 9.14
CA GLN A 257 2.06 -12.48 7.73
C GLN A 257 0.75 -12.91 7.08
N LYS A 258 -0.04 -13.74 7.77
CA LYS A 258 -1.29 -14.29 7.24
C LYS A 258 -2.41 -14.23 8.26
N VAL A 259 -3.58 -13.82 7.80
CA VAL A 259 -4.81 -13.74 8.60
C VAL A 259 -5.90 -14.49 7.88
N GLN A 260 -6.62 -15.34 8.61
CA GLN A 260 -7.86 -15.94 8.14
C GLN A 260 -9.02 -15.05 8.59
N ILE A 261 -9.91 -14.69 7.68
CA ILE A 261 -11.12 -13.95 7.98
C ILE A 261 -12.31 -14.90 7.84
N ILE A 262 -12.98 -15.16 8.94
CA ILE A 262 -14.07 -16.13 9.07
C ILE A 262 -15.40 -15.36 9.03
N PRO A 263 -16.33 -15.74 8.14
CA PRO A 263 -17.65 -15.11 8.06
C PRO A 263 -18.46 -15.37 9.34
N PRO A 264 -19.44 -14.51 9.64
CA PRO A 264 -20.43 -14.83 10.66
C PRO A 264 -21.08 -16.18 10.35
N PRO A 265 -21.48 -16.96 11.37
CA PRO A 265 -22.34 -18.11 11.15
C PRO A 265 -23.56 -17.65 10.35
N GLN A 266 -23.85 -18.33 9.24
CA GLN A 266 -25.14 -18.14 8.56
C GLN A 266 -26.21 -18.60 9.54
N ASP A 267 -27.01 -17.67 10.07
CA ASP A 267 -28.30 -18.06 10.62
C ASP A 267 -29.06 -18.72 9.47
N GLU A 268 -29.19 -20.05 9.52
CA GLU A 268 -30.25 -20.74 8.82
C GLU A 268 -31.55 -20.14 9.35
N LEU A 269 -32.07 -19.12 8.65
CA LEU A 269 -33.47 -18.76 8.75
C LEU A 269 -34.23 -20.00 8.31
N ASP A 270 -34.57 -20.85 9.28
CA ASP A 270 -35.62 -21.85 9.21
C ASP A 270 -36.87 -21.12 8.70
N TYR A 271 -37.08 -21.18 7.39
CA TYR A 271 -38.41 -21.01 6.84
C TYR A 271 -39.18 -22.28 7.20
N GLU A 272 -39.64 -22.37 8.45
CA GLU A 272 -40.75 -23.25 8.80
C GLU A 272 -42.02 -22.73 8.10
N VAL A 273 -42.30 -23.40 6.97
CA VAL A 273 -43.59 -23.68 6.30
C VAL A 273 -44.47 -22.50 5.86
#